data_AF-A0A8J8EHF7-F1
#
_entry.id   AF-A0A8J8EHF7-F1
#
_cell.length_a   1.000
_cell.length_b   1.000
_cell.length_c   1.000
_cell.angle_alpha   90.00
_cell.angle_beta   90.00
_cell.angle_gamma   90.00
#
_symmetry.space_group_name_H-M   'P 1'
#
loop_
_entity.id
_entity.type
_entity.pdbx_description
1 polymer ?
#
loop_
_entity_poly.entity_id
_entity_poly.type
_entity_poly.pdbx_seq_one_letter_code
_entity_poly.pdbx_strand_id
1 'polypeptide(L)'
;MEDVKELKEVLERVEGRLIAAGKMYGAMSFGAWLSVMLLYYVIIGVFDLPWQFNIVYWPVAFMLAMGFTGRIWRRLQKLGMVTGKEVESSTTGGILIAVSWITGIALGWGVIPRLNPGVNPEASLAVGFLSFITFSIFGMWLVFAKYSGVEREIIPSFLIPALGIALAAKMESGAMVWAGFLVALGFSLSVMLYIYSAFKAIER
;
A
#
# COMPACT_ATOMS: atom_id res chain seq x y z
N MET A 1 26.79 -36.65 -8.15
CA MET A 1 26.76 -35.35 -8.86
C MET A 1 25.36 -35.01 -9.37
N GLU A 2 24.55 -36.00 -9.77
CA GLU A 2 23.11 -35.78 -10.08
C GLU A 2 22.30 -35.37 -8.84
N ASP A 3 22.50 -36.01 -7.69
CA ASP A 3 21.76 -35.66 -6.46
C ASP A 3 21.92 -34.19 -6.05
N VAL A 4 23.10 -33.61 -6.28
CA VAL A 4 23.39 -32.19 -5.98
C VAL A 4 22.65 -31.25 -6.95
N LYS A 5 22.47 -31.66 -8.21
CA LYS A 5 21.70 -30.89 -9.19
C LYS A 5 20.21 -30.94 -8.87
N GLU A 6 19.70 -32.12 -8.53
CA GLU A 6 18.29 -32.30 -8.16
C GLU A 6 17.94 -31.52 -6.88
N LEU A 7 18.80 -31.58 -5.86
CA LEU A 7 18.66 -30.76 -4.65
C LEU A 7 18.64 -29.26 -4.96
N LYS A 8 19.49 -28.80 -5.88
CA LYS A 8 19.54 -27.39 -6.29
C LYS A 8 18.24 -26.98 -7.00
N GLU A 9 17.74 -27.79 -7.93
CA GLU A 9 16.48 -27.52 -8.65
C GLU A 9 15.28 -27.48 -7.69
N VAL A 10 15.23 -28.39 -6.73
CA VAL A 10 14.17 -28.39 -5.69
C VAL A 10 14.25 -27.13 -4.83
N LEU A 11 15.45 -26.71 -4.42
CA LEU A 11 15.64 -25.50 -3.61
C LEU A 11 15.26 -24.22 -4.38
N GLU A 12 15.67 -24.10 -5.65
CA GLU A 12 15.30 -22.96 -6.50
C GLU A 12 13.78 -22.87 -6.66
N ARG A 13 13.11 -24.00 -6.85
CA ARG A 13 11.64 -24.06 -6.95
C ARG A 13 10.93 -23.68 -5.65
N VAL A 14 11.47 -24.08 -4.50
CA VAL A 14 10.94 -23.69 -3.18
C VAL A 14 11.14 -22.20 -2.95
N GLU A 15 12.31 -21.66 -3.29
CA GLU A 15 12.60 -20.24 -3.22
C GLU A 15 11.65 -19.42 -4.10
N GLY A 16 11.42 -19.83 -5.35
CA GLY A 16 10.48 -19.20 -6.26
C GLY A 16 9.07 -19.13 -5.69
N ARG A 17 8.59 -20.23 -5.07
CA ARG A 17 7.28 -20.28 -4.40
C ARG A 17 7.18 -19.36 -3.18
N LEU A 18 8.25 -19.20 -2.40
CA LEU A 18 8.28 -18.28 -1.26
C LEU A 18 8.24 -16.83 -1.71
N ILE A 19 9.03 -16.48 -2.74
CA ILE A 19 9.00 -15.14 -3.33
C ILE A 19 7.59 -14.85 -3.86
N ALA A 20 6.98 -15.81 -4.56
CA ALA A 20 5.61 -15.67 -5.05
C ALA A 20 4.61 -15.45 -3.91
N ALA A 21 4.72 -16.19 -2.80
CA ALA A 21 3.86 -15.99 -1.63
C ALA A 21 4.03 -14.58 -1.03
N GLY A 22 5.26 -14.07 -0.97
CA GLY A 22 5.54 -12.69 -0.56
C GLY A 22 4.91 -11.65 -1.48
N LYS A 23 5.00 -11.84 -2.80
CA LYS A 23 4.36 -10.97 -3.79
C LYS A 23 2.84 -11.01 -3.72
N MET A 24 2.25 -12.19 -3.50
CA MET A 24 0.81 -12.35 -3.27
C MET A 24 0.36 -11.64 -1.98
N TYR A 25 1.18 -11.65 -0.92
CA TYR A 25 0.91 -10.87 0.28
C TYR A 25 0.89 -9.36 0.00
N GLY A 26 1.82 -8.86 -0.81
CA GLY A 26 1.82 -7.47 -1.28
C GLY A 26 0.54 -7.11 -2.03
N ALA A 27 0.14 -7.94 -3.00
CA ALA A 27 -1.11 -7.78 -3.74
C ALA A 27 -2.34 -7.75 -2.82
N MET A 28 -2.44 -8.70 -1.89
CA MET A 28 -3.57 -8.76 -0.95
C MET A 28 -3.62 -7.55 -0.02
N SER A 29 -2.46 -7.03 0.40
CA SER A 29 -2.39 -5.85 1.26
C SER A 29 -2.88 -4.60 0.53
N PHE A 30 -2.41 -4.35 -0.70
CA PHE A 30 -2.90 -3.25 -1.52
C PHE A 30 -4.37 -3.42 -1.89
N GLY A 31 -4.81 -4.64 -2.21
CA GLY A 31 -6.20 -4.96 -2.50
C GLY A 31 -7.13 -4.67 -1.32
N ALA A 32 -6.75 -5.05 -0.10
CA ALA A 32 -7.54 -4.79 1.10
C ALA A 32 -7.73 -3.28 1.34
N TRP A 33 -6.66 -2.50 1.25
CA TRP A 33 -6.74 -1.04 1.40
C TRP A 33 -7.51 -0.39 0.26
N LEU A 34 -7.33 -0.85 -0.97
CA LEU A 34 -8.11 -0.38 -2.11
C LEU A 34 -9.61 -0.62 -1.90
N SER A 35 -10.01 -1.81 -1.44
CA SER A 35 -11.40 -2.12 -1.12
C SER A 35 -11.97 -1.22 -0.02
N VAL A 36 -11.19 -0.94 1.03
CA VAL A 36 -11.57 0.00 2.10
C VAL A 36 -11.79 1.42 1.55
N MET A 37 -10.88 1.90 0.70
CA MET A 37 -10.99 3.23 0.11
C MET A 37 -12.19 3.33 -0.83
N LEU A 38 -12.38 2.35 -1.72
CA LEU A 38 -13.49 2.34 -2.66
C LEU A 38 -14.84 2.21 -1.96
N LEU A 39 -14.94 1.37 -0.93
CA LEU A 39 -16.17 1.24 -0.15
C LEU A 39 -16.53 2.57 0.54
N TYR A 40 -15.54 3.28 1.06
CA TYR A 40 -15.75 4.60 1.64
C TYR A 40 -16.36 5.55 0.61
N TYR A 41 -15.77 5.64 -0.60
CA TYR A 41 -16.26 6.48 -1.68
C TYR A 41 -17.66 6.09 -2.16
N VAL A 42 -17.97 4.79 -2.24
CA VAL A 42 -19.33 4.31 -2.60
C VAL A 42 -20.35 4.76 -1.57
N ILE A 43 -20.02 4.65 -0.28
CA ILE A 43 -20.93 5.03 0.80
C ILE A 43 -21.19 6.55 0.79
N ILE A 44 -20.13 7.38 0.79
CA ILE A 44 -20.29 8.84 0.81
C ILE A 44 -20.85 9.40 -0.51
N GLY A 45 -20.74 8.64 -1.61
CA GLY A 45 -21.32 9.02 -2.90
C GLY A 45 -22.84 8.81 -2.98
N VAL A 46 -23.40 7.99 -2.09
CA VAL A 46 -24.84 7.66 -2.06
C VAL A 46 -25.55 8.32 -0.88
N PHE A 47 -24.86 8.47 0.25
CA PHE A 47 -25.44 8.98 1.50
C PHE A 47 -24.79 10.30 1.90
N ASP A 48 -25.62 11.27 2.30
CA ASP A 48 -25.16 12.48 2.98
C ASP A 48 -24.88 12.15 4.46
N LEU A 49 -23.61 11.91 4.77
CA LEU A 49 -23.19 11.38 6.07
C LEU A 49 -22.55 12.45 6.95
N PRO A 50 -22.91 12.49 8.24
CA PRO A 50 -22.34 13.46 9.16
C PRO A 50 -20.88 13.08 9.47
N TRP A 51 -20.07 14.05 9.88
CA TRP A 51 -18.63 13.87 10.09
C TRP A 51 -18.27 12.74 11.08
N GLN A 52 -19.17 12.42 12.03
CA GLN A 52 -19.05 11.31 12.97
C GLN A 52 -18.90 9.95 12.28
N PHE A 53 -19.46 9.79 11.07
CA PHE A 53 -19.26 8.59 10.26
C PHE A 53 -17.76 8.32 10.04
N ASN A 54 -16.95 9.35 9.80
CA ASN A 54 -15.50 9.21 9.61
C ASN A 54 -14.80 8.67 10.86
N ILE A 55 -15.24 9.09 12.06
CA ILE A 55 -14.67 8.63 13.33
C ILE A 55 -14.96 7.15 13.56
N VAL A 56 -16.06 6.63 13.02
CA VAL A 56 -16.42 5.21 13.16
C VAL A 56 -15.82 4.38 12.02
N TYR A 57 -15.97 4.83 10.78
CA TYR A 57 -15.56 4.11 9.58
C TYR A 57 -14.06 3.81 9.58
N TRP A 58 -13.22 4.84 9.75
CA TRP A 58 -11.77 4.67 9.61
C TRP A 58 -11.16 3.74 10.66
N PRO A 59 -11.49 3.85 11.96
CA PRO A 59 -11.01 2.88 12.96
C PRO A 59 -11.50 1.46 12.70
N VAL A 60 -12.77 1.27 12.33
CA VAL A 60 -13.30 -0.06 12.00
C VAL A 60 -12.59 -0.64 10.78
N ALA A 61 -12.45 0.14 9.71
CA ALA A 61 -11.77 -0.30 8.50
C ALA A 61 -10.30 -0.60 8.75
N PHE A 62 -9.61 0.21 9.56
CA PHE A 62 -8.24 -0.02 9.98
C PHE A 62 -8.10 -1.35 10.75
N MET A 63 -8.96 -1.61 11.74
CA MET A 63 -8.97 -2.87 12.48
C MET A 63 -9.20 -4.08 11.56
N LEU A 64 -10.13 -3.98 10.62
CA LEU A 64 -10.43 -5.05 9.66
C LEU A 64 -9.27 -5.28 8.68
N ALA A 65 -8.75 -4.22 8.07
CA ALA A 65 -7.64 -4.30 7.12
C ALA A 65 -6.38 -4.87 7.79
N MET A 66 -5.99 -4.34 8.96
CA MET A 66 -4.84 -4.83 9.73
C MET A 66 -5.05 -6.25 10.24
N GLY A 67 -6.26 -6.60 10.66
CA GLY A 67 -6.61 -7.96 11.07
C GLY A 67 -6.49 -8.95 9.91
N PHE A 68 -6.93 -8.57 8.71
CA PHE A 68 -6.83 -9.38 7.50
C PHE A 68 -5.37 -9.55 7.05
N THR A 69 -4.64 -8.44 6.86
CA THR A 69 -3.23 -8.48 6.44
C THR A 69 -2.36 -9.17 7.48
N GLY A 70 -2.59 -8.92 8.77
CA GLY A 70 -1.87 -9.58 9.86
C GLY A 70 -2.06 -11.11 9.89
N ARG A 71 -3.26 -11.62 9.55
CA ARG A 71 -3.48 -13.07 9.43
C ARG A 71 -2.71 -13.67 8.26
N ILE A 72 -2.65 -12.98 7.12
CA ILE A 72 -1.90 -13.43 5.95
C ILE A 72 -0.39 -13.37 6.24
N TRP A 73 0.08 -12.30 6.88
CA TRP A 73 1.47 -12.16 7.30
C TRP A 73 1.95 -13.33 8.16
N ARG A 74 1.15 -13.73 9.17
CA ARG A 74 1.46 -14.90 10.00
C ARG A 74 1.56 -16.19 9.19
N ARG A 75 0.76 -16.36 8.13
CA ARG A 75 0.86 -17.52 7.24
C ARG A 75 2.16 -17.46 6.42
N LEU A 76 2.54 -16.30 5.92
CA LEU A 76 3.81 -16.09 5.20
C LEU A 76 5.02 -16.35 6.10
N GLN A 77 5.02 -15.85 7.34
CA GLN A 77 6.09 -16.13 8.31
C GLN A 77 6.25 -17.63 8.57
N LYS A 78 5.13 -18.35 8.76
CA LYS A 78 5.17 -19.81 8.92
C LYS A 78 5.77 -20.52 7.70
N LEU A 79 5.45 -20.08 6.50
CA LEU A 79 6.04 -20.64 5.27
C LEU A 79 7.55 -20.40 5.22
N GLY A 80 8.02 -19.19 5.55
CA GLY A 80 9.44 -18.87 5.62
C GLY A 80 10.20 -19.74 6.62
N MET A 81 9.69 -19.86 7.85
CA MET A 81 10.29 -20.68 8.90
C MET A 81 10.49 -22.14 8.49
N VAL A 82 9.50 -22.73 7.81
CA VAL A 82 9.57 -24.14 7.34
C VAL A 82 10.65 -24.33 6.26
N THR A 83 10.99 -23.26 5.54
CA THR A 83 11.96 -23.29 4.44
C THR A 83 13.36 -22.81 4.82
N GLY A 84 13.62 -22.54 6.11
CA GLY A 84 14.93 -22.08 6.60
C GLY A 84 15.29 -20.64 6.20
N LYS A 85 14.42 -19.93 5.46
CA LYS A 85 14.49 -18.49 5.27
C LYS A 85 13.58 -17.84 6.30
N GLU A 86 14.14 -17.44 7.44
CA GLU A 86 13.40 -16.53 8.32
C GLU A 86 13.01 -15.31 7.49
N VAL A 87 11.71 -15.08 7.33
CA VAL A 87 11.21 -13.79 6.83
C VAL A 87 11.51 -12.82 7.97
N GLU A 88 12.72 -12.27 7.98
CA GLU A 88 13.20 -11.35 9.01
C GLU A 88 12.21 -10.18 9.11
N SER A 89 11.35 -10.21 10.11
CA SER A 89 10.57 -9.04 10.48
C SER A 89 11.49 -8.15 11.29
N SER A 90 12.16 -7.19 10.65
CA SER A 90 12.89 -6.16 11.37
C SER A 90 11.88 -5.33 12.17
N THR A 91 11.91 -5.43 13.50
CA THR A 91 11.11 -4.57 14.40
C THR A 91 11.34 -3.09 14.07
N THR A 92 12.59 -2.73 13.77
CA THR A 92 12.97 -1.39 13.31
C THR A 92 12.29 -1.03 11.99
N GLY A 93 12.24 -1.95 11.02
CA GLY A 93 11.50 -1.73 9.77
C GLY A 93 10.02 -1.46 10.00
N GLY A 94 9.37 -2.26 10.86
CA GLY A 94 7.96 -2.05 11.23
C GLY A 94 7.72 -0.68 11.89
N ILE A 95 8.60 -0.26 12.81
CA ILE A 95 8.54 1.06 13.45
C ILE A 95 8.70 2.18 12.42
N LEU A 96 9.66 2.08 11.51
CA LEU A 96 9.90 3.10 10.49
C LEU A 96 8.71 3.25 9.53
N ILE A 97 8.05 2.14 9.18
CA ILE A 97 6.79 2.19 8.41
C ILE A 97 5.72 2.91 9.24
N ALA A 98 5.52 2.55 10.51
CA ALA A 98 4.53 3.23 11.34
C ALA A 98 4.80 4.75 11.43
N VAL A 99 6.06 5.15 11.57
CA VAL A 99 6.48 6.57 11.59
C VAL A 99 6.18 7.25 10.25
N SER A 100 6.40 6.60 9.10
CA SER A 100 6.11 7.20 7.79
C SER A 100 4.60 7.47 7.63
N TRP A 101 3.76 6.55 8.08
CA TRP A 101 2.30 6.71 8.05
C TRP A 101 1.81 7.78 9.03
N ILE A 102 2.30 7.81 10.26
CA ILE A 102 1.94 8.85 11.25
C ILE A 102 2.31 10.24 10.73
N THR A 103 3.53 10.36 10.19
CA THR A 103 4.01 11.63 9.61
C THR A 103 3.17 12.01 8.40
N GLY A 104 2.86 11.05 7.52
CA GLY A 104 1.99 11.26 6.36
C GLY A 104 0.60 11.76 6.75
N ILE A 105 -0.03 11.17 7.78
CA ILE A 105 -1.33 11.60 8.29
C ILE A 105 -1.26 13.04 8.80
N ALA A 106 -0.26 13.34 9.62
CA ALA A 106 -0.07 14.68 10.18
C ALA A 106 0.12 15.74 9.07
N LEU A 107 0.93 15.42 8.05
CA LEU A 107 1.17 16.30 6.92
C LEU A 107 -0.07 16.46 6.04
N GLY A 108 -0.65 15.36 5.56
CA GLY A 108 -1.72 15.41 4.55
C GLY A 108 -3.08 15.84 5.07
N TRP A 109 -3.39 15.60 6.35
CA TRP A 109 -4.67 16.02 6.94
C TRP A 109 -4.54 17.24 7.85
N GLY A 110 -3.36 17.46 8.45
CA GLY A 110 -3.14 18.54 9.42
C GLY A 110 -2.48 19.78 8.82
N VAL A 111 -1.32 19.61 8.18
CA VAL A 111 -0.47 20.72 7.75
C VAL A 111 -0.87 21.23 6.36
N ILE A 112 -0.85 20.37 5.36
CA ILE A 112 -0.95 20.76 3.95
C ILE A 112 -2.27 21.46 3.63
N PRO A 113 -3.45 20.95 4.03
CA PRO A 113 -4.71 21.65 3.73
C PRO A 113 -4.78 23.06 4.33
N ARG A 114 -4.10 23.31 5.46
CA ARG A 114 -4.08 24.62 6.14
C ARG A 114 -3.18 25.64 5.46
N LEU A 115 -2.26 25.19 4.59
CA LEU A 115 -1.45 26.06 3.75
C LEU A 115 -2.23 26.59 2.54
N ASN A 116 -3.47 26.14 2.34
CA ASN A 116 -4.34 26.48 1.20
C ASN A 116 -3.63 26.38 -0.17
N PRO A 117 -3.00 25.23 -0.50
CA PRO A 117 -2.26 25.08 -1.76
C PRO A 117 -3.17 24.99 -2.99
N GLY A 118 -4.47 24.73 -2.82
CA GLY A 118 -5.43 24.61 -3.90
C GLY A 118 -6.22 25.90 -4.15
N VAL A 119 -6.79 26.02 -5.35
CA VAL A 119 -7.65 27.16 -5.75
C VAL A 119 -8.94 27.27 -4.92
N ASN A 120 -9.32 26.23 -4.18
CA ASN A 120 -10.44 26.20 -3.26
C ASN A 120 -10.19 25.19 -2.10
N PRO A 121 -11.07 25.12 -1.08
CA PRO A 121 -10.90 24.20 0.05
C PRO A 121 -10.89 22.72 -0.35
N GLU A 122 -11.72 22.31 -1.33
CA GLU A 122 -11.77 20.93 -1.81
C GLU A 122 -10.42 20.53 -2.47
N ALA A 123 -9.89 21.38 -3.34
CA ALA A 123 -8.60 21.20 -3.98
C ALA A 123 -7.46 21.11 -2.95
N SER A 124 -7.49 21.94 -1.91
CA SER A 124 -6.52 21.90 -0.82
C SER A 124 -6.58 20.59 -0.02
N LEU A 125 -7.78 20.06 0.22
CA LEU A 125 -7.97 18.74 0.84
C LEU A 125 -7.49 17.61 -0.07
N ALA A 126 -7.76 17.68 -1.37
CA ALA A 126 -7.30 16.69 -2.35
C ALA A 126 -5.77 16.65 -2.44
N VAL A 127 -5.11 17.81 -2.47
CA VAL A 127 -3.65 17.94 -2.39
C VAL A 127 -3.11 17.31 -1.10
N GLY A 128 -3.75 17.58 0.04
CA GLY A 128 -3.43 16.95 1.32
C GLY A 128 -3.53 15.43 1.27
N PHE A 129 -4.63 14.89 0.76
CA PHE A 129 -4.86 13.45 0.63
C PHE A 129 -3.82 12.77 -0.28
N LEU A 130 -3.55 13.32 -1.48
CA LEU A 130 -2.54 12.79 -2.39
C LEU A 130 -1.14 12.84 -1.77
N SER A 131 -0.82 13.90 -1.01
CA SER A 131 0.46 14.03 -0.32
C SER A 131 0.61 13.03 0.81
N PHE A 132 -0.46 12.78 1.58
CA PHE A 132 -0.51 11.73 2.59
C PHE A 132 -0.17 10.36 1.99
N ILE A 133 -0.87 9.95 0.94
CA ILE A 133 -0.65 8.65 0.29
C ILE A 133 0.77 8.58 -0.29
N THR A 134 1.19 9.60 -1.03
CA THR A 134 2.52 9.68 -1.64
C THR A 134 3.61 9.48 -0.59
N PHE A 135 3.60 10.29 0.47
CA PHE A 135 4.65 10.27 1.49
C PHE A 135 4.65 8.95 2.27
N SER A 136 3.48 8.47 2.69
CA SER A 136 3.36 7.26 3.51
C SER A 136 3.88 6.04 2.78
N ILE A 137 3.47 5.88 1.52
CA ILE A 137 3.81 4.72 0.69
C ILE A 137 5.25 4.82 0.17
N PHE A 138 5.73 6.02 -0.19
CA PHE A 138 7.15 6.22 -0.52
C PHE A 138 8.06 5.91 0.67
N GLY A 139 7.70 6.35 1.88
CA GLY A 139 8.44 6.01 3.10
C GLY A 139 8.46 4.50 3.34
N MET A 140 7.33 3.82 3.17
CA MET A 140 7.25 2.36 3.25
C MET A 140 8.15 1.68 2.22
N TRP A 141 8.17 2.17 0.98
CA TRP A 141 9.05 1.66 -0.07
C TRP A 141 10.54 1.82 0.28
N LEU A 142 10.96 2.96 0.83
CA LEU A 142 12.35 3.16 1.28
C LEU A 142 12.74 2.16 2.38
N VAL A 143 11.82 1.85 3.30
CA VAL A 143 12.05 0.84 4.33
C VAL A 143 12.22 -0.54 3.69
N PHE A 144 11.33 -0.93 2.76
CA PHE A 144 11.49 -2.20 2.06
C PHE A 144 12.80 -2.28 1.28
N ALA A 145 13.16 -1.22 0.54
CA ALA A 145 14.42 -1.16 -0.19
C ALA A 145 15.65 -1.38 0.69
N LYS A 146 15.61 -0.92 1.95
CA LYS A 146 16.71 -1.08 2.92
C LYS A 146 16.74 -2.45 3.59
N TYR A 147 15.59 -3.01 3.97
CA TYR A 147 15.51 -4.19 4.85
C TYR A 147 15.07 -5.48 4.16
N SER A 148 14.38 -5.41 3.03
CA SER A 148 13.74 -6.58 2.39
C SER A 148 14.01 -6.66 0.89
N GLY A 149 14.71 -5.67 0.32
CA GLY A 149 14.98 -5.55 -1.10
C GLY A 149 14.02 -4.58 -1.81
N VAL A 150 14.39 -4.21 -3.04
CA VAL A 150 13.64 -3.22 -3.81
C VAL A 150 12.35 -3.83 -4.38
N GLU A 151 11.25 -3.58 -3.69
CA GLU A 151 9.89 -3.88 -4.16
C GLU A 151 9.50 -2.85 -5.24
N ARG A 152 9.59 -3.20 -6.51
CA ARG A 152 9.26 -2.26 -7.62
C ARG A 152 7.76 -2.15 -7.87
N GLU A 153 7.02 -3.17 -7.46
CA GLU A 153 5.58 -3.31 -7.69
C GLU A 153 4.76 -2.24 -6.96
N ILE A 154 5.30 -1.69 -5.87
CA ILE A 154 4.69 -0.61 -5.09
C ILE A 154 4.81 0.78 -5.74
N ILE A 155 5.70 0.97 -6.73
CA ILE A 155 6.02 2.30 -7.26
C ILE A 155 4.78 3.07 -7.76
N PRO A 156 3.85 2.46 -8.54
CA PRO A 156 2.66 3.16 -9.00
C PRO A 156 1.82 3.76 -7.87
N SER A 157 1.74 3.07 -6.72
CA SER A 157 0.89 3.47 -5.60
C SER A 157 1.35 4.74 -4.85
N PHE A 158 2.59 5.20 -5.04
CA PHE A 158 3.02 6.53 -4.58
C PHE A 158 3.31 7.50 -5.73
N LEU A 159 3.81 7.01 -6.86
CA LEU A 159 4.23 7.87 -7.98
C LEU A 159 3.03 8.50 -8.70
N ILE A 160 1.96 7.72 -8.95
CA ILE A 160 0.76 8.24 -9.61
C ILE A 160 0.07 9.31 -8.75
N PRO A 161 -0.17 9.08 -7.44
CA PRO A 161 -0.64 10.14 -6.56
C PRO A 161 0.26 11.39 -6.55
N ALA A 162 1.58 11.22 -6.53
CA ALA A 162 2.54 12.33 -6.51
C ALA A 162 2.40 13.23 -7.75
N LEU A 163 2.33 12.63 -8.94
CA LEU A 163 2.15 13.34 -10.20
C LEU A 163 0.82 14.11 -10.24
N GLY A 164 -0.19 13.61 -9.51
CA GLY A 164 -1.49 14.25 -9.44
C GLY A 164 -1.55 15.52 -8.58
N ILE A 165 -0.62 15.72 -7.65
CA ILE A 165 -0.67 16.81 -6.66
C ILE A 165 -0.80 18.18 -7.32
N ALA A 166 0.06 18.47 -8.31
CA ALA A 166 0.10 19.77 -8.98
C ALA A 166 -1.18 20.06 -9.79
N LEU A 167 -1.82 19.01 -10.32
CA LEU A 167 -3.08 19.14 -11.05
C LEU A 167 -4.26 19.33 -10.08
N ALA A 168 -4.33 18.53 -9.00
CA ALA A 168 -5.37 18.68 -7.97
C ALA A 168 -5.42 20.11 -7.41
N ALA A 169 -4.27 20.75 -7.21
CA ALA A 169 -4.19 22.13 -6.72
C ALA A 169 -4.92 23.14 -7.61
N LYS A 170 -5.04 22.88 -8.91
CA LYS A 170 -5.61 23.81 -9.90
C LYS A 170 -7.07 23.48 -10.25
N MET A 171 -7.65 22.45 -9.66
CA MET A 171 -9.01 22.00 -10.01
C MET A 171 -10.07 22.83 -9.29
N GLU A 172 -10.97 23.44 -10.06
CA GLU A 172 -12.08 24.24 -9.53
C GLU A 172 -13.21 23.40 -8.94
N SER A 173 -13.35 22.14 -9.37
CA SER A 173 -14.37 21.21 -8.85
C SER A 173 -13.93 19.76 -8.99
N GLY A 174 -14.42 18.90 -8.09
CA GLY A 174 -14.24 17.44 -8.18
C GLY A 174 -12.82 16.96 -7.89
N ALA A 175 -11.99 17.81 -7.28
CA ALA A 175 -10.60 17.50 -6.98
C ALA A 175 -10.46 16.27 -6.06
N MET A 176 -11.35 16.11 -5.08
CA MET A 176 -11.27 15.01 -4.12
C MET A 176 -11.70 13.68 -4.72
N VAL A 177 -12.69 13.71 -5.61
CA VAL A 177 -13.12 12.52 -6.38
C VAL A 177 -12.01 12.08 -7.32
N TRP A 178 -11.42 13.02 -8.05
CA TRP A 178 -10.29 12.76 -8.95
C TRP A 178 -9.07 12.21 -8.22
N ALA A 179 -8.73 12.76 -7.05
CA ALA A 179 -7.66 12.24 -6.20
C ALA A 179 -7.94 10.80 -5.75
N GLY A 180 -9.19 10.48 -5.40
CA GLY A 180 -9.63 9.12 -5.10
C GLY A 180 -9.37 8.14 -6.25
N PHE A 181 -9.72 8.54 -7.49
CA PHE A 181 -9.46 7.72 -8.68
C PHE A 181 -7.97 7.53 -8.97
N LEU A 182 -7.12 8.53 -8.73
CA LEU A 182 -5.67 8.38 -8.88
C LEU A 182 -5.09 7.37 -7.90
N VAL A 183 -5.50 7.42 -6.63
CA VAL A 183 -5.09 6.45 -5.62
C VAL A 183 -5.59 5.06 -5.99
N ALA A 184 -6.86 4.95 -6.43
CA ALA A 184 -7.43 3.69 -6.88
C ALA A 184 -6.66 3.09 -8.07
N LEU A 185 -6.29 3.89 -9.06
CA LEU A 185 -5.47 3.48 -10.20
C LEU A 185 -4.09 3.02 -9.76
N GLY A 186 -3.39 3.82 -8.94
CA GLY A 186 -2.06 3.48 -8.45
C GLY A 186 -2.04 2.18 -7.66
N PHE A 187 -3.03 1.97 -6.79
CA PHE A 187 -3.16 0.74 -6.00
C PHE A 187 -3.51 -0.45 -6.90
N SER A 188 -4.42 -0.29 -7.86
CA SER A 188 -4.79 -1.36 -8.80
C SER A 188 -3.61 -1.82 -9.64
N LEU A 189 -2.81 -0.87 -10.16
CA LEU A 189 -1.59 -1.19 -10.90
C LEU A 189 -0.56 -1.90 -10.01
N SER A 190 -0.38 -1.45 -8.77
CA SER A 190 0.48 -2.15 -7.82
C SER A 190 0.01 -3.57 -7.55
N VAL A 191 -1.30 -3.80 -7.37
CA VAL A 191 -1.86 -5.16 -7.24
C VAL A 191 -1.54 -6.02 -8.47
N MET A 192 -1.76 -5.50 -9.68
CA MET A 192 -1.46 -6.24 -10.91
C MET A 192 0.03 -6.58 -11.04
N LEU A 193 0.92 -5.63 -10.73
CA LEU A 193 2.36 -5.86 -10.77
C LEU A 193 2.81 -6.89 -9.73
N TYR A 194 2.25 -6.84 -8.52
CA TYR A 194 2.50 -7.85 -7.49
C TYR A 194 2.08 -9.25 -7.94
N ILE A 195 0.88 -9.39 -8.53
CA ILE A 195 0.40 -10.67 -9.07
C ILE A 195 1.30 -11.15 -10.22
N TYR A 196 1.65 -10.27 -11.16
CA TYR A 196 2.54 -10.60 -12.27
C TYR A 196 3.92 -11.08 -11.77
N SER A 197 4.52 -10.36 -10.83
CA SER A 197 5.80 -10.74 -10.22
C SER A 197 5.70 -12.05 -9.43
N ALA A 198 4.53 -12.37 -8.86
CA ALA A 198 4.31 -13.65 -8.20
C ALA A 198 4.35 -14.81 -9.22
N PHE A 199 3.66 -14.69 -10.36
CA PHE A 199 3.72 -15.71 -11.41
C PHE A 199 5.14 -15.90 -11.97
N LYS A 200 5.82 -14.79 -12.27
CA LYS A 200 7.22 -14.82 -12.74
C LYS A 200 8.17 -15.49 -11.74
N ALA A 201 7.89 -15.40 -10.44
CA ALA A 201 8.70 -16.06 -9.42
C ALA A 201 8.48 -17.58 -9.36
N ILE A 202 7.30 -18.07 -9.74
CA ILE A 202 6.99 -19.52 -9.80
C ILE A 202 7.60 -20.19 -11.03
N GLU A 203 7.76 -19.44 -12.12
CA GLU A 203 8.35 -19.92 -13.38
C GLU A 203 9.88 -20.05 -13.34
N ARG A 204 10.52 -19.54 -12.29
CA ARG A 204 11.94 -19.77 -12.00
C ARG A 204 12.13 -21.14 -11.36
#